data_AF-A0A0Q6SIU2-F1
#
_entry.id   AF-A0A0Q6SIU2-F1
#
_cell.length_a   1.000
_cell.length_b   1.000
_cell.length_c   1.000
_cell.angle_alpha   90.00
_cell.angle_beta   90.00
_cell.angle_gamma   90.00
#
_symmetry.space_group_name_H-M   'P 1'
#
loop_
_entity.id
_entity.type
_entity.pdbx_description
1 polymer ?
#
loop_
_entity_poly.entity_id
_entity_poly.type
_entity_poly.pdbx_seq_one_letter_code
_entity_poly.pdbx_strand_id
1 'polypeptide(L)' 'MTTQFQIVCLSALDPAGEDRRDEPELSYSEALMRAEQLKFEGIAFRVYTDAALTAEQTQSFLDLGALM' A
#
# COMPACT_ATOMS: atom_id res chain seq x y z
N MET A 1 -5.95 -10.54 15.81
CA MET A 1 -5.86 -10.60 14.34
C MET A 1 -4.91 -9.50 13.92
N THR A 2 -3.87 -9.83 13.18
CA THR A 2 -2.89 -8.85 12.68
C THR A 2 -3.49 -8.18 11.45
N THR A 3 -3.47 -6.85 11.39
CA THR A 3 -3.88 -6.12 10.19
C THR A 3 -2.96 -6.51 9.04
N GLN A 4 -3.55 -7.06 7.98
CA GLN A 4 -2.84 -7.39 6.75
C GLN A 4 -3.01 -6.25 5.75
N PHE A 5 -1.93 -5.94 5.05
CA PHE A 5 -1.82 -4.86 4.08
C PHE A 5 -1.43 -5.42 2.73
N GLN A 6 -1.96 -4.86 1.66
CA GLN A 6 -1.54 -5.15 0.29
C GLN A 6 -1.17 -3.83 -0.39
N ILE A 7 0.03 -3.78 -0.97
CA ILE A 7 0.56 -2.58 -1.63
C ILE A 7 0.56 -2.84 -3.13
N VAL A 8 -0.43 -2.30 -3.84
CA VAL A 8 -0.57 -2.51 -5.28
C VAL A 8 0.12 -1.39 -6.04
N CYS A 9 1.05 -1.73 -6.92
CA CYS A 9 1.73 -0.75 -7.76
C CYS A 9 0.82 -0.29 -8.90
N LEU A 10 0.66 1.02 -9.07
CA LEU A 10 -0.08 1.57 -10.20
C LEU A 10 0.81 1.56 -11.42
N SER A 11 0.29 0.99 -12.50
CA SER A 11 1.00 0.90 -13.77
C SER A 11 0.09 1.26 -14.93
N ALA A 12 0.64 1.37 -16.13
CA ALA A 12 -0.18 1.58 -17.32
C ALA A 12 -1.18 0.43 -17.60
N LEU A 13 -0.89 -0.77 -17.08
CA LEU A 13 -1.75 -1.95 -17.22
C LEU A 13 -2.81 -2.04 -16.11
N ASP A 14 -2.50 -1.50 -14.93
CA ASP A 14 -3.43 -1.41 -13.80
C ASP A 14 -3.36 -0.01 -13.18
N PRO A 15 -3.99 0.99 -13.82
CA PRO A 15 -3.93 2.38 -13.35
C PRO A 15 -4.75 2.62 -12.08
N ALA A 16 -5.66 1.70 -11.76
CA ALA A 16 -6.55 1.79 -10.59
C ALA A 16 -6.03 0.98 -9.38
N GLY A 17 -5.05 0.10 -9.59
CA GLY A 17 -4.50 -0.75 -8.54
C GLY A 17 -5.48 -1.85 -8.12
N GLU A 18 -6.37 -2.28 -9.01
CA GLU A 18 -7.43 -3.23 -8.68
C GLU A 18 -6.96 -4.68 -8.71
N ASP A 19 -5.84 -4.98 -9.38
CA ASP A 19 -5.31 -6.34 -9.43
C ASP A 19 -4.53 -6.70 -8.17
N ARG A 20 -5.27 -7.21 -7.19
CA ARG A 20 -4.76 -7.63 -5.88
C ARG A 20 -4.42 -9.12 -5.80
N ARG A 21 -4.66 -9.88 -6.88
CA ARG A 21 -4.69 -11.36 -6.83
C ARG A 21 -3.34 -11.99 -6.54
N ASP A 22 -2.26 -11.33 -6.92
CA ASP A 22 -0.88 -11.80 -6.74
C ASP A 22 -0.10 -10.98 -5.70
N GLU A 23 -0.73 -10.01 -5.05
CA GLU A 23 -0.06 -9.14 -4.08
C GLU A 23 0.02 -9.80 -2.70
N PRO A 24 1.21 -9.85 -2.08
CA PRO A 24 1.39 -10.48 -0.79
C PRO A 24 0.66 -9.72 0.31
N GLU A 25 0.12 -10.45 1.27
CA GLU A 25 -0.37 -9.88 2.52
C GLU A 25 0.82 -9.56 3.42
N LEU A 26 1.06 -8.27 3.66
CA LEU A 26 2.18 -7.73 4.41
C LEU A 26 1.74 -7.30 5.81
N SER A 27 2.64 -7.39 6.78
CA SER A 27 2.47 -6.67 8.05
C SER A 27 2.62 -5.16 7.84
N TYR A 28 2.18 -4.34 8.81
CA TYR A 28 2.30 -2.88 8.72
C TYR A 28 3.72 -2.40 8.40
N SER A 29 4.74 -2.96 9.09
CA SER A 29 6.13 -2.57 8.89
C SER A 29 6.65 -2.95 7.50
N GLU A 30 6.27 -4.11 6.99
CA GLU A 30 6.64 -4.56 5.64
C GLU A 30 5.95 -3.71 4.57
N ALA A 31 4.67 -3.39 4.78
CA ALA A 31 3.89 -2.54 3.90
C ALA A 31 4.45 -1.11 3.82
N LEU A 32 4.86 -0.54 4.96
CA LEU A 32 5.57 0.75 4.98
C LEU A 32 6.87 0.69 4.20
N MET A 33 7.71 -0.30 4.47
CA MET A 33 9.00 -0.45 3.78
C MET A 33 8.80 -0.58 2.26
N ARG A 34 7.77 -1.30 1.83
CA ARG A 34 7.42 -1.42 0.41
C ARG A 34 6.92 -0.09 -0.17
N ALA A 35 6.05 0.62 0.54
CA ALA A 35 5.56 1.94 0.15
C ALA A 35 6.70 2.98 0.03
N GLU A 36 7.65 2.98 0.97
CA GLU A 36 8.86 3.81 0.92
C GLU A 36 9.71 3.50 -0.32
N GLN A 37 9.88 2.22 -0.63
CA GLN A 37 10.62 1.78 -1.80
C GLN A 37 9.93 2.28 -3.09
N LEU A 38 8.62 2.12 -3.21
CA LEU A 38 7.86 2.57 -4.38
C LEU A 38 7.89 4.10 -4.54
N LYS A 39 7.80 4.84 -3.43
CA LYS A 39 8.00 6.30 -3.42
C LYS A 39 9.39 6.68 -3.93
N PHE A 40 10.43 5.99 -3.47
CA PHE A 40 11.81 6.22 -3.91
C PHE A 40 12.00 5.90 -5.41
N GLU A 41 11.33 4.87 -5.91
CA GLU A 41 11.30 4.49 -7.32
C GLU A 41 10.41 5.43 -8.19
N GLY A 42 9.67 6.34 -7.56
CA GLY A 42 8.73 7.24 -8.24
C GLY A 42 7.48 6.54 -8.77
N ILE A 43 7.15 5.37 -8.22
CA ILE A 43 6.01 4.55 -8.61
C ILE A 43 4.83 4.91 -7.71
N ALA A 44 3.70 5.29 -8.31
CA ALA A 44 2.47 5.48 -7.57
C ALA A 44 1.92 4.13 -7.12
N PHE A 45 1.30 4.08 -5.95
CA PHE A 45 0.80 2.84 -5.37
C PHE A 45 -0.49 3.06 -4.58
N ARG A 46 -1.22 1.97 -4.37
CA ARG A 46 -2.46 1.93 -3.59
C ARG A 46 -2.32 0.97 -2.43
N VAL A 47 -2.86 1.34 -1.28
CA VAL A 47 -2.84 0.49 -0.09
C VAL A 47 -4.23 -0.05 0.18
N TYR A 48 -4.31 -1.37 0.28
CA TYR A 48 -5.49 -2.07 0.74
C TYR A 48 -5.25 -2.72 2.09
N THR A 49 -6.29 -2.79 2.91
CA THR A 49 -6.27 -3.51 4.17
C THR A 49 -7.66 -4.05 4.51
N ASP A 50 -7.69 -5.19 5.18
CA ASP A 50 -8.91 -5.82 5.68
C ASP A 50 -9.31 -5.35 7.09
N ALA A 51 -8.51 -4.47 7.72
CA ALA A 51 -8.83 -3.90 9.03
C ALA A 51 -8.95 -2.37 8.99
N ALA A 52 -9.68 -1.82 9.96
CA ALA A 52 -9.71 -0.37 10.16
C ALA A 52 -8.32 0.13 10.54
N LEU A 53 -7.75 1.01 9.71
CA LEU A 53 -6.49 1.67 10.01
C LEU A 53 -6.67 2.65 11.16
N THR A 54 -5.65 2.74 12.01
CA THR A 54 -5.55 3.87 12.93
C THR A 54 -5.20 5.14 12.14
N ALA A 55 -5.53 6.31 12.68
CA ALA A 55 -5.21 7.58 12.04
C ALA A 55 -3.70 7.73 11.76
N GLU A 56 -2.84 7.21 12.65
CA GLU A 56 -1.39 7.21 12.44
C GLU A 56 -0.96 6.33 11.25
N GLN A 57 -1.55 5.14 11.10
CA GLN A 57 -1.23 4.24 9.99
C GLN A 57 -1.67 4.86 8.65
N THR A 58 -2.90 5.38 8.60
CA THR A 58 -3.41 6.12 7.44
C THR A 58 -2.50 7.29 7.09
N GLN A 59 -2.13 8.12 8.06
CA GLN A 59 -1.30 9.29 7.81
C GLN A 59 0.08 8.91 7.30
N SER A 60 0.65 7.80 7.77
CA SER A 60 1.95 7.30 7.34
C SER A 60 1.94 6.91 5.86
N PHE A 61 0.91 6.18 5.40
CA PHE A 61 0.77 5.86 3.97
C PHE A 61 0.48 7.08 3.11
N LEU A 62 -0.33 8.03 3.60
CA LEU A 62 -0.61 9.29 2.88
C LEU A 62 0.64 10.16 2.72
N ASP A 63 1.51 10.24 3.73
CA ASP A 63 2.80 10.95 3.63
C ASP A 63 3.71 10.32 2.55
N LEU A 64 3.59 9.01 2.39
CA LEU A 64 4.30 8.28 1.33
C LEU A 64 3.68 8.43 -0.06
N GLY A 65 2.54 9.11 -0.19
CA GLY A 65 1.86 9.34 -1.47
C GLY A 65 0.93 8.21 -1.87
N ALA A 66 0.49 7.38 -0.93
CA ALA A 66 -0.49 6.34 -1.19
C ALA A 66 -1.83 6.93 -1.67
N LEU A 67 -2.44 6.26 -2.64
CA LEU A 67 -3.87 6.38 -2.89
C LEU A 67 -4.60 5.39 -1.95
N MET A 68 -5.71 5.82 -1.35
CA MET A 68 -6.59 4.96 -0.55
C MET A 68 -7.93 4.83 -1.27
#